data_AF-D2CSJ5-F1
#
_entry.id   AF-D2CSJ5-F1
#
_cell.length_a   1.000
_cell.length_b   1.000
_cell.length_c   1.000
_cell.angle_alpha   90.00
_cell.angle_beta   90.00
_cell.angle_gamma   90.00
#
_symmetry.space_group_name_H-M   'P 1'
#
loop_
_entity.id
_entity.type
_entity.pdbx_description
1 polymer ?
#
loop_
_entity_poly.entity_id
_entity_poly.type
_entity_poly.pdbx_seq_one_letter_code
_entity_poly.pdbx_strand_id
1 'polypeptide(L)' 'VRFDSDAPNPREEPRAPWVEQEGPEYWEEQTQVCKDTAQIFRGNLNNLR' A
#
# COMPACT_ATOMS: atom_id res chain seq x y z
N VAL A 1 -4.79 -1.54 -8.67
CA VAL A 1 -4.63 -0.70 -7.46
C VAL A 1 -3.34 0.09 -7.51
N ARG A 2 -3.23 1.19 -6.78
CA ARG A 2 -1.98 1.94 -6.57
C ARG A 2 -1.86 2.29 -5.09
N PHE A 3 -0.67 2.04 -4.53
CA PHE A 3 -0.29 2.53 -3.21
C PHE A 3 0.79 3.60 -3.39
N ASP A 4 0.62 4.75 -2.75
CA ASP A 4 1.59 5.84 -2.76
C ASP A 4 1.99 6.17 -1.31
N SER A 5 3.24 5.88 -0.96
CA SER A 5 3.74 6.07 0.40
C SER A 5 3.99 7.54 0.75
N ASP A 6 4.15 8.41 -0.26
CA ASP A 6 4.44 9.83 -0.06
C ASP A 6 3.15 10.67 -0.02
N ALA A 7 1.98 10.05 -0.23
CA ALA A 7 0.70 10.71 -0.12
C ALA A 7 0.39 11.17 1.33
N PRO A 8 -0.36 12.27 1.54
CA PRO A 8 -0.72 12.75 2.88
C PRO A 8 -1.50 11.73 3.71
N ASN A 9 -2.18 10.80 3.05
CA ASN A 9 -2.85 9.66 3.67
C ASN A 9 -2.61 8.40 2.81
N PRO A 10 -1.52 7.65 3.07
CA PRO A 10 -1.16 6.48 2.30
C PRO A 10 -2.20 5.38 2.46
N ARG A 11 -2.92 5.11 1.38
CA ARG A 11 -3.91 4.03 1.25
C ARG A 11 -3.82 3.42 -0.14
N GLU A 12 -4.28 2.19 -0.30
CA GLU A 12 -4.50 1.65 -1.63
C GLU A 12 -5.70 2.33 -2.30
N GLU A 13 -5.50 2.80 -3.53
CA GLU A 13 -6.55 3.39 -4.34
C GLU A 13 -6.98 2.43 -5.48
N PRO A 14 -8.28 2.23 -5.68
CA PRO A 14 -8.79 1.49 -6.83
C PRO A 14 -8.43 2.20 -8.13
N ARG A 15 -7.94 1.42 -9.09
CA ARG A 15 -7.50 1.93 -10.41
C ARG A 15 -8.39 1.45 -11.56
N ALA A 16 -9.40 0.64 -11.23
CA ALA A 16 -10.39 0.12 -12.14
C ALA A 16 -11.71 -0.10 -11.39
N PRO A 17 -12.86 0.09 -12.05
CA PRO A 17 -14.19 0.06 -11.39
C PRO A 17 -14.54 -1.28 -10.75
N TRP A 18 -13.96 -2.38 -11.23
CA TRP A 18 -14.21 -3.71 -10.66
C TRP A 18 -13.55 -3.89 -9.28
N VAL A 19 -12.53 -3.10 -8.97
CA VAL A 19 -11.84 -3.16 -7.67
C VAL A 19 -12.63 -2.42 -6.60
N GLU A 20 -13.42 -1.40 -6.97
CA GLU A 20 -14.28 -0.66 -6.03
C GLU A 20 -15.39 -1.52 -5.39
N GLN A 21 -15.62 -2.73 -5.93
CA GLN A 21 -16.57 -3.71 -5.39
C GLN A 21 -16.03 -4.44 -4.15
N GLU A 22 -14.72 -4.37 -3.91
CA GLU A 22 -14.09 -4.96 -2.73
C GLU A 22 -14.47 -4.19 -1.45
N GLY A 23 -14.74 -4.94 -0.38
CA GLY A 23 -15.17 -4.40 0.90
C GLY A 23 -14.08 -3.60 1.62
N PRO A 24 -14.46 -2.76 2.60
CA PRO A 24 -13.50 -1.97 3.38
C PRO A 24 -12.44 -2.81 4.08
N GLU A 25 -12.74 -4.06 4.49
CA GLU A 25 -11.74 -4.95 5.08
C GLU A 25 -10.61 -5.32 4.10
N TYR A 26 -10.93 -5.56 2.83
CA TYR A 26 -9.93 -5.83 1.79
C TYR A 26 -8.97 -4.65 1.64
N TRP A 27 -9.53 -3.43 1.59
CA TRP A 27 -8.74 -2.21 1.43
C TRP A 27 -7.86 -1.90 2.63
N GLU A 28 -8.33 -2.14 3.86
CA GLU A 28 -7.52 -2.00 5.07
C GLU A 28 -6.37 -3.02 5.10
N GLU A 29 -6.65 -4.29 4.77
CA GLU A 29 -5.63 -5.34 4.72
C GLU A 29 -4.55 -5.02 3.69
N GLN A 30 -4.93 -4.67 2.46
CA GLN A 30 -3.97 -4.31 1.41
C GLN A 30 -3.15 -3.07 1.80
N THR A 31 -3.79 -2.07 2.41
CA THR A 31 -3.08 -0.87 2.89
C THR A 31 -2.03 -1.22 3.95
N GLN A 32 -2.32 -2.14 4.87
CA GLN A 32 -1.37 -2.57 5.88
C GLN A 32 -0.20 -3.34 5.25
N VAL A 33 -0.48 -4.28 4.34
CA VAL A 33 0.54 -5.04 3.60
C VAL A 33 1.48 -4.12 2.82
N CYS A 34 0.94 -3.10 2.14
CA CYS A 34 1.74 -2.13 1.41
C CYS A 34 2.63 -1.28 2.34
N LYS A 35 2.13 -0.85 3.50
CA LYS A 35 2.91 -0.13 4.51
C LYS A 35 4.08 -0.97 5.02
N ASP A 36 3.82 -2.24 5.35
CA ASP A 36 4.85 -3.15 5.86
C ASP A 36 5.92 -3.41 4.79
N THR A 37 5.49 -3.62 3.55
CA THR A 37 6.37 -3.80 2.39
C THR A 37 7.26 -2.57 2.19
N ALA A 38 6.70 -1.36 2.24
CA ALA A 38 7.46 -0.12 2.12
C ALA A 38 8.54 0.02 3.22
N GLN A 39 8.22 -0.36 4.47
CA GLN A 39 9.19 -0.35 5.56
C GLN A 39 10.32 -1.37 5.36
N ILE A 40 10.00 -2.58 4.90
CA ILE A 40 10.98 -3.63 4.61
C ILE A 40 11.93 -3.17 3.50
N PHE A 41 11.40 -2.63 2.40
CA PHE A 41 12.22 -2.11 1.31
C PHE A 41 13.14 -0.99 1.79
N ARG A 42 12.63 -0.07 2.61
CA ARG A 42 13.46 0.99 3.21
C ARG A 42 14.59 0.42 4.08
N GLY A 43 14.30 -0.58 4.91
CA GLY A 43 15.30 -1.26 5.74
C GLY A 43 16.37 -1.96 4.90
N ASN A 44 15.96 -2.67 3.85
CA ASN A 44 16.88 -3.35 2.93
C ASN A 44 17.78 -2.37 2.19
N LEU A 45 17.24 -1.25 1.71
CA LEU A 45 18.03 -0.20 1.05
C LEU A 45 19.07 0.41 2.00
N ASN A 46 18.75 0.56 3.29
CA ASN A 46 19.72 1.02 4.29
C ASN A 46 20.81 -0.03 4.58
N ASN A 47 20.48 -1.33 4.55
CA ASN A 47 21.44 -2.42 4.76
C ASN A 47 22.40 -2.64 3.58
N LEU A 48 22.00 -2.24 2.38
CA LEU A 48 22.81 -2.37 1.16
C LEU A 48 23.79 -1.20 0.94
N ARG A 49 23.92 -0.30 1.92
CA ARG A 49 24.71 0.93 1.84
C ARG A 49 25.99 0.84 2.65
#